data_AF-A0A2T4LQQ2-F1
#
_entry.id   AF-A0A2T4LQQ2-F1
#
_cell.length_a   1.000
_cell.length_b   1.000
_cell.length_c   1.000
_cell.angle_alpha   90.00
_cell.angle_beta   90.00
_cell.angle_gamma   90.00
#
_symmetry.space_group_name_H-M   'P 1'
#
loop_
_entity.id
_entity.type
_entity.pdbx_description
1 polymer ?
#
loop_
_entity_poly.entity_id
_entity_poly.type
_entity_poly.pdbx_seq_one_letter_code
_entity_poly.pdbx_strand_id
1 'polypeptide(L)'
;MILKRSKNILWYYEEPKITEYELLTQYSPMMINSKIRVIQESIDAAYHLSASHTTFDEVEGMVSVSCSVEKLVIWITEQKDELDRFKNNSTKKLNLLKKIIRRYTPREQKEVMRYFQTNGSEKPHKTIDKLQEDLYKVHHNERIERNKQRQKESEVIYQNFLVETKASLNQECEELVI
;
A
#
# COMPACT_ATOMS: atom_id res chain seq x y z
N MET A 1 -34.16 21.73 13.53
CA MET A 1 -33.08 22.40 12.77
C MET A 1 -33.05 21.79 11.37
N ILE A 2 -33.26 22.58 10.31
CA ILE A 2 -33.35 22.07 8.93
C ILE A 2 -32.05 22.46 8.21
N LEU A 3 -31.23 21.46 7.85
CA LEU A 3 -29.99 21.68 7.11
C LEU A 3 -30.31 21.98 5.64
N LYS A 4 -29.78 23.10 5.12
CA LYS A 4 -29.91 23.45 3.69
C LYS A 4 -28.82 22.74 2.88
N ARG A 5 -29.20 22.14 1.76
CA ARG A 5 -28.27 21.44 0.86
C ARG A 5 -27.35 22.47 0.19
N SER A 6 -26.04 22.31 0.38
CA SER A 6 -25.01 23.13 -0.29
C SER A 6 -25.03 22.82 -1.79
N LYS A 7 -24.96 23.87 -2.62
CA LYS A 7 -24.83 23.77 -4.10
C LYS A 7 -23.37 23.64 -4.56
N ASN A 8 -22.41 23.67 -3.64
CA ASN A 8 -21.00 23.63 -4.00
C ASN A 8 -20.61 22.21 -4.42
N ILE A 9 -20.29 22.05 -5.71
CA ILE A 9 -19.68 20.84 -6.25
C ILE A 9 -18.18 20.97 -6.01
N LEU A 10 -17.63 20.07 -5.19
CA LEU A 10 -16.18 19.96 -5.01
C LEU A 10 -15.58 19.29 -6.25
N TRP A 11 -14.76 20.05 -6.99
CA TRP A 11 -14.00 19.53 -8.12
C TRP A 11 -12.69 18.95 -7.60
N TYR A 12 -12.45 17.67 -7.87
CA TYR A 12 -11.18 17.01 -7.58
C TYR A 12 -10.29 17.10 -8.82
N TYR A 13 -9.17 17.80 -8.72
CA TYR A 13 -8.13 17.81 -9.74
C TYR A 13 -7.09 16.75 -9.37
N GLU A 14 -6.89 15.76 -10.24
CA GLU A 14 -5.80 14.80 -10.09
C GLU A 14 -4.50 15.46 -10.51
N GLU A 15 -3.62 15.76 -9.55
CA GLU A 15 -2.27 16.20 -9.86
C GLU A 15 -1.46 15.01 -10.40
N PRO A 16 -0.72 15.15 -11.51
CA PRO A 16 0.09 14.07 -12.10
C PRO A 16 1.41 13.87 -11.32
N LYS A 17 1.35 13.90 -9.99
CA LYS A 17 2.49 13.82 -9.08
C LYS A 17 2.12 12.94 -7.89
N ILE A 18 3.11 12.22 -7.38
CA ILE A 18 2.95 11.53 -6.09
C ILE A 18 3.03 12.54 -4.96
N THR A 19 2.22 12.36 -3.92
CA THR A 19 2.24 13.26 -2.76
C THR A 19 3.58 13.19 -2.03
N GLU A 20 3.99 14.29 -1.41
CA GLU A 20 5.24 14.35 -0.65
C GLU A 20 5.23 13.37 0.53
N TYR A 21 4.07 13.22 1.17
CA TYR A 21 3.86 12.23 2.23
C TYR A 21 4.14 10.79 1.73
N GLU A 22 3.63 10.42 0.56
CA GLU A 22 3.89 9.09 -0.02
C GLU A 22 5.36 8.93 -0.41
N LEU A 23 5.99 9.97 -0.94
CA LEU A 23 7.41 9.95 -1.29
C LEU A 23 8.26 9.63 -0.05
N LEU A 24 8.06 10.37 1.04
CA LEU A 24 8.82 10.16 2.27
C LEU A 24 8.47 8.84 2.95
N THR A 25 7.19 8.48 3.02
CA THR A 25 6.74 7.28 3.75
C THR A 25 7.14 5.99 3.06
N GLN A 26 7.11 5.95 1.73
CA GLN A 26 7.27 4.71 0.95
C GLN A 26 8.65 4.56 0.31
N TYR A 27 9.39 5.65 0.12
CA TYR A 27 10.68 5.63 -0.59
C TYR A 27 11.86 6.11 0.28
N SER A 28 11.63 6.71 1.45
CA SER A 28 12.73 7.07 2.36
C SER A 28 13.30 5.84 3.06
N PRO A 29 14.60 5.53 2.90
CA PRO A 29 15.23 4.43 3.63
C PRO A 29 15.16 4.60 5.15
N MET A 30 15.23 5.85 5.63
CA MET A 30 15.15 6.13 7.07
C MET A 30 13.78 5.75 7.64
N MET A 31 12.71 6.16 6.95
CA MET A 31 11.35 5.87 7.40
C MET A 31 11.04 4.35 7.33
N ILE A 32 11.48 3.69 6.26
CA ILE A 32 11.34 2.24 6.09
C ILE A 32 12.06 1.51 7.22
N ASN A 33 13.32 1.85 7.49
CA ASN A 33 14.11 1.20 8.55
C ASN A 33 13.51 1.47 9.94
N SER A 34 13.01 2.69 10.18
CA SER A 34 12.32 3.01 11.43
C SER A 34 11.08 2.15 11.63
N LYS A 35 10.25 1.95 10.59
CA LYS A 35 9.08 1.07 10.66
C LYS A 35 9.46 -0.38 10.90
N ILE A 36 10.48 -0.88 10.22
CA ILE A 36 11.00 -2.24 10.43
C ILE A 36 11.42 -2.41 11.90
N ARG A 37 12.12 -1.44 12.46
CA ARG A 37 12.56 -1.49 13.86
C ARG A 37 11.38 -1.54 14.83
N VAL A 38 10.39 -0.67 14.66
CA VAL A 38 9.21 -0.64 15.54
C VAL A 38 8.43 -1.96 15.50
N ILE A 39 8.26 -2.56 14.32
CA ILE A 39 7.59 -3.86 14.19
C ILE A 39 8.44 -4.98 14.82
N GLN A 40 9.76 -4.92 14.69
CA GLN A 40 10.65 -5.89 15.33
C GLN A 40 10.57 -5.78 16.87
N GLU A 41 10.61 -4.56 17.40
CA GLU A 41 10.46 -4.28 18.83
C GLU A 41 9.10 -4.76 19.36
N SER A 42 8.02 -4.60 18.60
CA SER A 42 6.69 -5.10 19.01
C SER A 42 6.62 -6.63 19.01
N ILE A 43 7.25 -7.31 18.05
CA ILE A 43 7.37 -8.76 18.03
C ILE A 43 8.18 -9.25 19.23
N ASP A 44 9.31 -8.62 19.52
CA ASP A 44 10.18 -8.97 20.65
C ASP A 44 9.46 -8.76 21.98
N ALA A 45 8.71 -7.65 22.13
CA ALA A 45 7.86 -7.40 23.29
C ALA A 45 6.77 -8.47 23.47
N ALA A 46 6.15 -8.93 22.37
CA ALA A 46 5.13 -9.97 22.43
C ALA A 46 5.68 -11.33 22.90
N TYR A 47 6.96 -11.64 22.64
CA TYR A 47 7.59 -12.82 23.21
C TYR A 47 7.66 -12.76 24.75
N HIS A 48 7.85 -11.57 25.33
CA HIS A 48 7.85 -11.40 26.78
C HIS A 48 6.47 -11.57 27.42
N LEU A 49 5.38 -11.39 26.67
CA LEU A 49 4.01 -11.64 27.13
C LEU A 49 3.68 -13.13 27.30
N SER A 50 4.55 -14.04 26.84
CA SER A 50 4.41 -15.47 27.09
C SER A 50 4.58 -15.84 28.57
N ALA A 51 5.28 -15.00 29.33
CA ALA A 51 5.41 -15.14 30.77
C ALA A 51 4.32 -14.32 31.48
N SER A 52 3.46 -15.01 32.23
CA SER A 52 2.49 -14.35 33.10
C SER A 52 3.21 -13.48 34.12
N HIS A 53 2.81 -12.22 34.23
CA HIS A 53 3.39 -11.27 35.18
C HIS A 53 2.31 -10.34 35.71
N THR A 54 2.56 -9.76 36.88
CA THR A 54 1.67 -8.78 37.50
C THR A 54 2.24 -7.38 37.29
N THR A 55 1.45 -6.50 36.70
CA THR A 55 1.76 -5.07 36.57
C THR A 55 0.93 -4.27 37.56
N PHE A 56 1.45 -3.14 38.03
CA PHE A 56 0.68 -2.22 38.86
C PHE A 56 0.23 -1.04 37.99
N ASP A 57 -1.07 -0.88 37.86
CA ASP A 57 -1.70 0.29 37.24
C ASP A 57 -2.18 1.25 38.33
N GLU A 58 -1.97 2.56 38.14
CA GLU A 58 -2.34 3.59 39.12
C GLU A 58 -3.86 3.68 39.31
N VAL A 59 -4.64 3.24 38.32
CA VAL A 59 -6.12 3.27 38.36
C VAL A 59 -6.68 1.93 38.82
N GLU A 60 -6.23 0.81 38.26
CA GLU A 60 -6.80 -0.52 38.53
C GLU A 60 -6.06 -1.34 39.62
N GLY A 61 -4.90 -0.87 40.09
CA GLY A 61 -4.08 -1.58 41.07
C GLY A 61 -3.28 -2.73 40.46
N MET A 62 -3.15 -3.86 41.18
CA MET A 62 -2.37 -4.99 40.70
C MET A 62 -3.15 -5.80 39.65
N VAL A 63 -2.73 -5.72 38.39
CA VAL A 63 -3.33 -6.44 37.26
C VAL A 63 -2.44 -7.61 36.88
N SER A 64 -3.02 -8.80 36.78
CA SER A 64 -2.34 -9.99 36.26
C SER A 64 -2.51 -10.06 34.75
N VAL A 65 -1.41 -9.88 34.01
CA VAL A 65 -1.40 -10.00 32.55
C VAL A 65 -1.04 -11.45 32.23
N SER A 66 -2.04 -12.21 31.79
CA SER A 66 -1.86 -13.55 31.24
C SER A 66 -2.45 -13.59 29.84
N CYS A 67 -1.68 -14.07 28.88
CA CYS A 67 -2.13 -14.24 27.51
C CYS A 67 -2.12 -15.73 27.15
N SER A 68 -3.13 -16.19 26.42
CA SER A 68 -3.13 -17.56 25.92
C SER A 68 -2.01 -17.71 24.89
N VAL A 69 -1.08 -18.64 25.15
CA VAL A 69 0.08 -18.91 24.29
C VAL A 69 -0.32 -19.12 22.83
N GLU A 70 -1.42 -19.84 22.58
CA GLU A 70 -1.93 -20.08 21.22
C GLU A 70 -2.22 -18.78 20.44
N LYS A 71 -2.88 -17.80 21.08
CA LYS A 71 -3.20 -16.51 20.44
C LYS A 71 -1.94 -15.67 20.20
N LEU A 72 -0.99 -15.68 21.14
CA LEU A 72 0.29 -15.00 20.96
C LEU A 72 1.07 -15.59 19.78
N VAL A 73 1.10 -16.92 19.64
CA VAL A 73 1.81 -17.58 18.55
C VAL A 73 1.20 -17.20 17.20
N ILE A 74 -0.13 -17.19 17.08
CA ILE A 74 -0.82 -16.74 15.85
C ILE A 74 -0.42 -15.30 15.54
N TRP A 75 -0.57 -14.39 16.51
CA TRP A 75 -0.26 -12.97 16.31
C TRP A 75 1.20 -12.73 15.91
N ILE A 76 2.16 -13.36 16.60
CA ILE A 76 3.59 -13.24 16.29
C ILE A 76 3.88 -13.75 14.86
N THR A 77 3.25 -14.85 14.46
CA THR A 77 3.43 -15.43 13.12
C THR A 77 2.90 -14.48 12.05
N GLU A 78 1.69 -13.94 12.23
CA GLU A 78 1.11 -12.94 11.33
C GLU A 78 1.99 -11.68 11.23
N GLN A 79 2.48 -11.16 12.36
CA GLN A 79 3.35 -9.98 12.37
C GLN A 79 4.69 -10.22 11.65
N LYS A 80 5.26 -11.43 11.77
CA LYS A 80 6.47 -11.80 11.01
C LYS A 80 6.20 -11.86 9.51
N ASP A 81 5.10 -12.48 9.11
CA ASP A 81 4.71 -12.55 7.70
C ASP A 81 4.46 -11.15 7.11
N GLU A 82 3.78 -10.27 7.85
CA GLU A 82 3.57 -8.88 7.47
C GLU A 82 4.89 -8.12 7.35
N LEU A 83 5.82 -8.31 8.29
CA LEU A 83 7.15 -7.71 8.27
C LEU A 83 7.93 -8.13 7.02
N ASP A 84 7.91 -9.41 6.67
CA ASP A 84 8.62 -9.91 5.49
C ASP A 84 7.98 -9.43 4.18
N ARG A 85 6.64 -9.39 4.11
CA ARG A 85 5.92 -8.75 3.00
C ARG A 85 6.32 -7.27 2.86
N PHE A 86 6.39 -6.54 3.98
CA PHE A 86 6.79 -5.15 4.01
C PHE A 86 8.23 -4.95 3.52
N LYS A 87 9.19 -5.76 3.99
CA LYS A 87 10.60 -5.72 3.55
C LYS A 87 10.71 -5.98 2.05
N ASN A 88 10.01 -6.99 1.55
CA ASN A 88 10.01 -7.35 0.14
C ASN A 88 9.43 -6.22 -0.74
N ASN A 89 8.30 -5.64 -0.33
CA ASN A 89 7.69 -4.53 -1.06
C ASN A 89 8.57 -3.27 -1.03
N SER A 90 9.13 -2.94 0.13
CA SER A 90 10.05 -1.80 0.30
C SER A 90 11.29 -1.94 -0.57
N THR A 91 11.87 -3.15 -0.65
CA THR A 91 13.02 -3.43 -1.51
C THR A 91 12.68 -3.21 -2.99
N LYS A 92 11.50 -3.66 -3.45
CA LYS A 92 11.03 -3.40 -4.83
C LYS A 92 10.93 -1.90 -5.12
N LYS A 93 10.33 -1.12 -4.20
CA LYS A 93 10.19 0.33 -4.33
C LYS A 93 11.54 1.06 -4.35
N LEU A 94 12.46 0.68 -3.46
CA LEU A 94 13.81 1.25 -3.44
C LEU A 94 14.60 0.89 -4.71
N ASN A 95 14.42 -0.30 -5.26
CA ASN A 95 15.03 -0.68 -6.54
C ASN A 95 14.45 0.13 -7.70
N LEU A 96 13.14 0.40 -7.70
CA LEU A 96 12.53 1.32 -8.68
C LEU A 96 13.12 2.72 -8.56
N LEU A 97 13.20 3.26 -7.34
CA LEU A 97 13.80 4.56 -7.07
C LEU A 97 15.23 4.64 -7.59
N LYS A 98 16.07 3.65 -7.29
CA LYS A 98 17.45 3.55 -7.81
C LYS A 98 17.50 3.57 -9.34
N LYS A 99 16.58 2.87 -10.02
CA LYS A 99 16.50 2.87 -11.49
C LYS A 99 16.17 4.24 -12.06
N ILE A 100 15.27 4.99 -11.43
CA ILE A 100 14.88 6.35 -11.84
C ILE A 100 16.04 7.32 -11.60
N ILE A 101 16.57 7.34 -10.37
CA ILE A 101 17.67 8.24 -9.96
C ILE A 101 18.92 8.03 -10.81
N ARG A 102 19.19 6.82 -11.30
CA ARG A 102 20.34 6.53 -12.19
C ARG A 102 20.33 7.39 -13.47
N ARG A 103 19.18 7.88 -13.91
CA ARG A 103 19.04 8.76 -15.09
C ARG A 103 19.32 10.23 -14.78
N TYR A 104 19.40 10.59 -13.50
CA TYR A 104 19.60 11.97 -13.06
C TYR A 104 21.08 12.33 -13.05
N THR A 105 21.38 13.62 -13.14
CA THR A 105 22.75 14.13 -13.03
C THR A 105 23.32 13.85 -11.63
N PRO A 106 24.64 13.70 -11.46
CA PRO A 106 25.24 13.43 -10.15
C PRO A 106 24.89 14.46 -9.06
N ARG A 107 24.62 15.70 -9.46
CA ARG A 107 24.15 16.76 -8.56
C ARG A 107 22.72 16.50 -8.08
N GLU A 108 21.79 16.23 -8.99
CA GLU A 108 20.40 15.86 -8.67
C GLU A 108 20.35 14.61 -7.78
N GLN A 109 21.22 13.61 -8.04
CA GLN A 109 21.29 12.41 -7.21
C GLN A 109 21.66 12.75 -5.75
N LYS A 110 22.65 13.61 -5.54
CA LYS A 110 23.03 14.08 -4.19
C LYS A 110 21.90 14.86 -3.52
N GLU A 111 21.22 15.71 -4.27
CA GLU A 111 20.06 16.48 -3.79
C GLU A 111 18.93 15.57 -3.30
N VAL A 112 18.60 14.51 -4.07
CA VAL A 112 17.61 13.52 -3.68
C VAL A 112 18.03 12.73 -2.43
N MET A 113 19.30 12.31 -2.37
CA MET A 113 19.80 11.59 -1.18
C MET A 113 19.75 12.47 0.08
N ARG A 114 20.14 13.74 -0.03
CA ARG A 114 20.09 14.71 1.07
C ARG A 114 18.65 15.00 1.53
N TYR A 115 17.72 15.09 0.59
CA TYR A 115 16.29 15.23 0.89
C TYR A 115 15.77 14.07 1.75
N PHE A 116 16.09 12.83 1.38
CA PHE A 116 15.67 11.66 2.17
C PHE A 116 16.37 11.57 3.53
N GLN A 117 17.64 11.99 3.63
CA GLN A 117 18.39 12.03 4.89
C GLN A 117 17.84 13.07 5.88
N THR A 118 17.33 14.18 5.37
CA THR A 118 16.74 15.25 6.19
C THR A 118 15.24 15.05 6.43
N ASN A 119 14.69 13.89 6.06
CA ASN A 119 13.25 13.59 6.14
C ASN A 119 12.37 14.70 5.51
N GLY A 120 12.87 15.30 4.42
CA GLY A 120 12.19 16.36 3.69
C GLY A 120 12.37 17.78 4.23
N SER A 121 13.18 18.01 5.27
CA SER A 121 13.43 19.37 5.77
C SER A 121 14.10 20.27 4.73
N GLU A 122 14.97 19.72 3.88
CA GLU A 122 15.63 20.47 2.81
C GLU A 122 15.15 20.00 1.45
N LYS A 123 14.17 20.71 0.89
CA LYS A 123 13.53 20.37 -0.39
C LYS A 123 14.13 21.15 -1.56
N PRO A 124 14.94 20.51 -2.42
CA PRO A 124 15.27 21.06 -3.72
C PRO A 124 14.04 20.92 -4.62
N HIS A 125 13.16 21.94 -4.60
CA HIS A 125 11.83 21.92 -5.25
C HIS A 125 11.85 21.35 -6.68
N LYS A 126 12.75 21.83 -7.55
CA LYS A 126 12.81 21.37 -8.95
C LYS A 126 13.12 19.88 -9.09
N THR A 127 14.07 19.37 -8.31
CA THR A 127 14.55 18.00 -8.40
C THR A 127 13.54 17.02 -7.79
N ILE A 128 12.90 17.40 -6.68
CA ILE A 128 11.88 16.58 -6.02
C ILE A 128 10.58 16.56 -6.80
N ASP A 129 10.14 17.69 -7.36
CA ASP A 129 8.93 17.73 -8.18
C ASP A 129 9.05 16.82 -9.42
N LYS A 130 10.23 16.85 -10.06
CA LYS A 130 10.58 15.95 -11.18
C LYS A 130 10.53 14.48 -10.76
N LEU A 131 11.08 14.17 -9.58
CA LEU A 131 11.03 12.81 -9.02
C LEU A 131 9.59 12.34 -8.74
N GLN A 132 8.74 13.22 -8.21
CA GLN A 132 7.33 12.91 -7.95
C GLN A 132 6.55 12.65 -9.24
N GLU A 133 6.81 13.41 -10.29
CA GLU A 133 6.23 13.19 -11.63
C GLU A 133 6.72 11.89 -12.27
N ASP A 134 8.02 11.61 -12.21
CA ASP A 134 8.60 10.40 -12.79
C ASP A 134 8.08 9.14 -12.11
N LEU A 135 7.97 9.16 -10.77
CA LEU A 135 7.34 8.07 -10.04
C LEU A 135 5.85 7.96 -10.39
N TYR A 136 5.12 9.08 -10.48
CA TYR A 136 3.70 9.07 -10.85
C TYR A 136 3.49 8.40 -12.21
N LYS A 137 4.29 8.75 -13.22
CA LYS A 137 4.21 8.14 -14.57
C LYS A 137 4.37 6.63 -14.53
N VAL A 138 5.30 6.11 -13.71
CA VAL A 138 5.47 4.66 -13.56
C VAL A 138 4.21 4.02 -12.97
N HIS A 139 3.72 4.53 -11.84
CA HIS A 139 2.53 3.99 -11.18
C HIS A 139 1.27 4.11 -12.04
N HIS A 140 1.12 5.24 -12.73
CA HIS A 140 0.01 5.51 -13.63
C HIS A 140 0.01 4.56 -14.83
N ASN A 141 1.18 4.34 -15.46
CA ASN A 141 1.31 3.38 -16.56
C ASN A 141 0.96 1.96 -16.10
N GLU A 142 1.47 1.53 -14.94
CA GLU A 142 1.10 0.22 -14.38
C GLU A 142 -0.40 0.10 -14.12
N ARG A 143 -1.05 1.18 -13.67
CA ARG A 143 -2.51 1.22 -13.47
C ARG A 143 -3.27 1.11 -14.79
N ILE A 144 -2.84 1.83 -15.83
CA ILE A 144 -3.44 1.75 -17.17
C ILE A 144 -3.35 0.31 -17.70
N GLU A 145 -2.19 -0.32 -17.62
CA GLU A 145 -2.00 -1.69 -18.13
C GLU A 145 -2.87 -2.70 -17.38
N ARG A 146 -2.99 -2.58 -16.05
CA ARG A 146 -3.92 -3.41 -15.26
C ARG A 146 -5.37 -3.21 -15.69
N ASN A 147 -5.78 -1.98 -15.97
CA ASN A 147 -7.15 -1.70 -16.42
C ASN A 147 -7.42 -2.27 -17.82
N LYS A 148 -6.46 -2.15 -18.75
CA LYS A 148 -6.56 -2.78 -20.07
C LYS A 148 -6.69 -4.29 -19.97
N GLN A 149 -5.92 -4.92 -19.07
CA GLN A 149 -5.98 -6.37 -18.86
C GLN A 149 -7.36 -6.80 -18.33
N ARG A 150 -7.89 -6.09 -17.32
CA ARG A 150 -9.23 -6.35 -16.78
C ARG A 150 -10.34 -6.17 -17.83
N GLN A 151 -10.21 -5.17 -18.71
CA GLN A 151 -11.16 -4.96 -19.79
C GLN A 151 -11.17 -6.15 -20.76
N LYS A 152 -9.99 -6.64 -21.16
CA LYS A 152 -9.87 -7.84 -22.01
C LYS A 152 -10.50 -9.07 -21.35
N GLU A 153 -10.22 -9.29 -20.06
CA GLU A 153 -10.79 -10.40 -19.30
C GLU A 153 -12.33 -10.30 -19.22
N SER A 154 -12.84 -9.11 -18.94
CA SER A 154 -14.29 -8.85 -18.91
C SER A 154 -14.94 -9.07 -20.28
N GLU A 155 -14.27 -8.71 -21.36
CA GLU A 155 -14.78 -8.90 -22.72
C GLU A 155 -14.86 -10.39 -23.08
N VAL A 156 -13.84 -11.18 -22.74
CA VAL A 156 -13.86 -12.64 -22.92
C VAL A 156 -15.01 -13.28 -22.13
N ILE A 157 -15.20 -12.89 -20.87
CA ILE A 157 -16.30 -13.40 -20.03
C ILE A 157 -17.65 -13.07 -20.68
N TYR A 158 -17.83 -11.85 -21.16
CA TYR A 158 -19.06 -11.42 -21.81
C TYR A 158 -19.35 -12.21 -23.09
N GLN A 159 -18.33 -12.44 -23.93
CA GLN A 159 -18.49 -13.25 -25.15
C GLN A 159 -18.89 -14.69 -24.84
N ASN A 160 -18.26 -15.31 -23.83
CA ASN A 160 -18.62 -16.66 -23.39
C ASN A 160 -20.08 -16.72 -22.89
N PHE A 161 -20.47 -15.75 -22.07
CA PHE A 161 -21.85 -15.63 -21.59
C PHE A 161 -22.87 -15.52 -22.73
N LEU A 162 -22.58 -14.72 -23.77
CA LEU A 162 -23.45 -14.61 -24.95
C LEU A 162 -23.59 -15.93 -25.70
N VAL A 163 -22.51 -16.70 -25.85
CA VAL A 163 -22.53 -18.01 -26.51
C VAL A 163 -23.36 -19.01 -25.70
N GLU A 164 -23.18 -19.08 -24.39
CA GLU A 164 -23.96 -19.93 -23.49
C GLU A 164 -25.45 -19.59 -23.54
N THR A 165 -25.79 -18.30 -23.44
CA THR A 165 -27.18 -17.83 -23.49
C THR A 165 -27.84 -18.14 -24.84
N LYS A 166 -27.09 -18.01 -25.94
CA LYS A 166 -27.59 -18.35 -27.28
C LYS A 166 -27.83 -19.86 -27.41
N ALA A 167 -26.94 -20.69 -26.85
CA ALA A 167 -27.09 -22.14 -26.86
C ALA A 167 -28.31 -22.58 -26.05
N SER A 168 -28.53 -22.01 -24.85
CA SER A 168 -29.70 -22.33 -24.03
C SER A 168 -31.01 -21.92 -24.70
N LEU A 169 -31.08 -20.72 -25.29
CA LEU A 169 -32.26 -20.26 -26.03
C LEU A 169 -32.57 -21.16 -27.23
N ASN A 170 -31.55 -21.58 -27.98
CA ASN A 170 -31.75 -22.50 -29.10
C ASN A 170 -32.29 -23.86 -28.64
N GLN A 171 -31.79 -24.39 -27.51
CA GLN A 171 -32.29 -25.64 -26.95
C GLN A 171 -33.75 -25.53 -26.49
N GLU A 172 -34.12 -24.44 -25.82
CA GLU A 172 -35.52 -24.18 -25.41
C GLU A 172 -36.46 -24.07 -26.63
N CYS A 173 -36.01 -23.46 -27.73
CA CYS A 173 -36.77 -23.41 -28.98
C CYS A 173 -36.95 -24.79 -29.62
N GLU A 174 -35.97 -25.68 -29.55
CA GLU A 174 -36.07 -27.04 -30.08
C GLU A 174 -37.03 -27.91 -29.24
N GLU A 175 -37.07 -27.73 -27.93
CA GLU A 175 -37.96 -28.47 -27.02
C GLU A 175 -39.44 -28.06 -27.16
N LEU A 176 -39.75 -26.82 -27.59
CA LEU A 176 -41.11 -26.32 -27.81
C LEU A 176 -41.72 -26.71 -29.16
N VAL A 177 -40.95 -27.32 -30.06
CA VAL A 177 -41.39 -27.72 -31.42
C VAL A 177 -41.86 -29.19 -31.48
N ILE A 178 -41.81 -29.91 -30.35
CA ILE A 178 -42.32 -31.29 -30.18
C ILE A 178 -43.70 -31.26 -29.52
#